data_AF-A0A935HHM0-F1
#
_entry.id   AF-A0A935HHM0-F1
#
_cell.length_a   1.000
_cell.length_b   1.000
_cell.length_c   1.000
_cell.angle_alpha   90.00
_cell.angle_beta   90.00
_cell.angle_gamma   90.00
#
_symmetry.space_group_name_H-M   'P 1'
#
loop_
_entity.id
_entity.type
_entity.pdbx_description
1 polymer ?
#
loop_
_entity_poly.entity_id
_entity_poly.type
_entity_poly.pdbx_seq_one_letter_code
_entity_poly.pdbx_strand_id
1 'polypeptide(L)'
;MSKHYQFESFLSMTGSSADERFTHRSSQTGTVALALLAAVGGTITAPDIADAKLKAGIEKVATELKAASGKGLVVCGSNDVNIQNVVNAINNAIGAYGATIDFAAANNSRKGIDKEFNDLIAQMEGGQVGAILIYGANPSYDYFDAPRFAKALKGVKTSVSFGYRLDETTELCKYIIPSHHFLESWGDAEPKAGVVSFMQPTIHPLFKPAPSSLLY
;
A
#
# COMPACT_ATOMS: atom_id res chain seq x y z
N MET A 1 -13.37 16.30 20.95
CA MET A 1 -13.70 15.26 19.95
C MET A 1 -12.74 15.43 18.79
N SER A 2 -12.23 14.34 18.19
CA SER A 2 -11.40 14.44 16.98
C SER A 2 -12.28 14.90 15.81
N LYS A 3 -11.82 15.87 15.03
CA LYS A 3 -12.54 16.35 13.85
C LYS A 3 -11.93 15.73 12.59
N HIS A 4 -12.76 15.11 11.75
CA HIS A 4 -12.33 14.39 10.55
C HIS A 4 -12.72 15.16 9.28
N TYR A 5 -11.71 15.52 8.51
CA TYR A 5 -11.83 16.19 7.22
C TYR A 5 -11.43 15.25 6.10
N GLN A 6 -12.34 15.02 5.15
CA GLN A 6 -12.04 14.18 3.99
C GLN A 6 -11.98 15.02 2.71
N PHE A 7 -10.82 15.00 2.06
CA PHE A 7 -10.66 15.40 0.66
C PHE A 7 -10.63 14.12 -0.18
N GLU A 8 -11.58 13.94 -1.10
CA GLU A 8 -11.62 12.74 -1.96
C GLU A 8 -12.34 12.97 -3.29
N SER A 9 -12.09 12.08 -4.25
CA SER A 9 -12.72 12.15 -5.59
C SER A 9 -14.04 11.41 -5.71
N PHE A 10 -14.20 10.33 -4.97
CA PHE A 10 -15.41 9.49 -4.94
C PHE A 10 -15.83 9.27 -3.51
N LEU A 11 -17.11 8.96 -3.28
CA LEU A 11 -17.59 8.69 -1.93
C LEU A 11 -17.00 7.38 -1.41
N SER A 12 -16.26 7.47 -0.30
CA SER A 12 -15.72 6.31 0.42
C SER A 12 -16.38 6.13 1.79
N MET A 13 -16.07 5.02 2.47
CA MET A 13 -16.48 4.82 3.86
C MET A 13 -15.83 5.83 4.82
N THR A 14 -14.59 6.25 4.55
CA THR A 14 -13.93 7.29 5.36
C THR A 14 -14.61 8.65 5.13
N GLY A 15 -14.92 8.99 3.88
CA GLY A 15 -15.64 10.22 3.56
C GLY A 15 -17.07 10.27 4.09
N SER A 16 -17.76 9.13 4.12
CA SER A 16 -19.11 9.03 4.71
C SER A 16 -19.10 9.20 6.24
N SER A 17 -17.96 8.91 6.86
CA SER A 17 -17.73 9.04 8.31
C SER A 17 -17.00 10.34 8.68
N ALA A 18 -16.82 11.27 7.73
CA ALA A 18 -16.17 12.55 7.96
C ALA A 18 -17.17 13.61 8.45
N ASP A 19 -16.70 14.50 9.32
CA ASP A 19 -17.49 15.66 9.75
C ASP A 19 -17.69 16.63 8.59
N GLU A 20 -16.64 16.82 7.78
CA GLU A 20 -16.67 17.67 6.60
C GLU A 20 -15.95 17.01 5.43
N ARG A 21 -16.60 17.06 4.26
CA ARG A 21 -16.15 16.38 3.05
C ARG A 21 -16.06 17.35 1.88
N PHE A 22 -14.89 17.38 1.24
CA PHE A 22 -14.59 18.22 0.09
C PHE A 22 -14.20 17.35 -1.11
N THR A 23 -14.82 17.62 -2.26
CA THR A 23 -14.60 16.84 -3.47
C THR A 23 -13.61 17.51 -4.40
N HIS A 24 -12.71 16.73 -5.01
CA HIS A 24 -11.80 17.20 -6.06
C HIS A 24 -11.56 16.09 -7.08
N ARG A 25 -11.08 16.41 -8.29
CA ARG A 25 -10.69 15.38 -9.27
C ARG A 25 -9.43 14.64 -8.80
N SER A 26 -9.27 13.37 -9.16
CA SER A 26 -8.08 12.59 -8.76
C SER A 26 -6.77 13.25 -9.21
N SER A 27 -6.78 13.89 -10.39
CA SER A 27 -5.65 14.68 -10.91
C SER A 27 -5.30 15.93 -10.09
N GLN A 28 -6.22 16.39 -9.22
CA GLN A 28 -6.01 17.56 -8.37
C GLN A 28 -5.49 17.20 -6.96
N THR A 29 -5.34 15.91 -6.63
CA THR A 29 -4.88 15.47 -5.29
C THR A 29 -3.56 16.12 -4.89
N GLY A 30 -2.58 16.13 -5.80
CA GLY A 30 -1.30 16.80 -5.57
C GLY A 30 -1.44 18.31 -5.39
N THR A 31 -2.32 18.95 -6.16
CA THR A 31 -2.61 20.39 -6.03
C THR A 31 -3.24 20.72 -4.68
N VAL A 32 -4.20 19.91 -4.21
CA VAL A 32 -4.83 20.07 -2.89
C VAL A 32 -3.79 19.92 -1.77
N ALA A 33 -2.90 18.92 -1.85
CA ALA A 33 -1.83 18.73 -0.89
C ALA A 33 -0.86 19.92 -0.87
N LEU A 34 -0.44 20.43 -2.04
CA LEU A 34 0.43 21.60 -2.13
C LEU A 34 -0.23 22.86 -1.58
N ALA A 35 -1.51 23.09 -1.90
CA ALA A 35 -2.28 24.21 -1.37
C ALA A 35 -2.42 24.12 0.16
N LEU A 36 -2.64 22.93 0.70
CA LEU A 36 -2.68 22.70 2.14
C LEU A 36 -1.31 22.97 2.79
N LEU A 37 -0.22 22.49 2.19
CA LEU A 37 1.15 22.76 2.67
C LEU A 37 1.45 24.27 2.71
N ALA A 38 1.15 24.99 1.63
CA ALA A 38 1.30 26.44 1.60
C ALA A 38 0.47 27.12 2.69
N ALA A 39 -0.79 26.70 2.86
CA ALA A 39 -1.70 27.27 3.85
C ALA A 39 -1.28 26.99 5.31
N VAL A 40 -0.63 25.87 5.61
CA VAL A 40 -0.07 25.60 6.95
C VAL A 40 1.27 26.29 7.22
N GLY A 41 1.82 27.03 6.24
CA GLY A 41 3.04 27.82 6.39
C GLY A 41 4.30 27.21 5.75
N GLY A 42 4.15 26.16 4.93
CA GLY A 42 5.26 25.62 4.14
C GLY A 42 5.72 26.59 3.06
N THR A 43 7.04 26.70 2.86
CA THR A 43 7.63 27.55 1.83
C THR A 43 7.55 26.88 0.46
N ILE A 44 6.39 26.97 -0.19
CA ILE A 44 6.15 26.41 -1.53
C ILE A 44 5.18 27.25 -2.34
N THR A 45 5.33 27.23 -3.67
CA THR A 45 4.35 27.79 -4.59
C THR A 45 3.26 26.75 -4.87
N ALA A 46 2.03 27.03 -4.45
CA ALA A 46 0.89 26.18 -4.74
C ALA A 46 0.15 26.67 -6.01
N PRO A 47 -0.32 25.78 -6.89
CA PRO A 47 -1.21 26.16 -7.98
C PRO A 47 -2.56 26.65 -7.44
N ASP A 48 -3.23 27.55 -8.17
CA ASP A 48 -4.52 28.08 -7.73
C ASP A 48 -5.63 27.02 -7.82
N ILE A 49 -6.52 27.04 -6.83
CA ILE A 49 -7.68 26.16 -6.75
C ILE A 49 -8.90 26.95 -7.24
N ALA A 50 -9.39 26.61 -8.43
CA ALA A 50 -10.52 27.30 -9.06
C ALA A 50 -11.86 27.09 -8.33
N ASP A 51 -12.05 25.93 -7.69
CA ASP A 51 -13.26 25.65 -6.91
C ASP A 51 -13.20 26.40 -5.56
N ALA A 52 -14.04 27.42 -5.42
CA ALA A 52 -14.09 28.27 -4.24
C ALA A 52 -14.43 27.50 -2.95
N LYS A 53 -15.29 26.46 -3.02
CA LYS A 53 -15.65 25.66 -1.85
C LYS A 53 -14.47 24.79 -1.40
N LEU A 54 -13.75 24.21 -2.36
CA LEU A 54 -12.55 23.44 -2.08
C LEU A 54 -11.45 24.33 -1.48
N LYS A 55 -11.22 25.51 -2.06
CA LYS A 55 -10.25 26.50 -1.57
C LYS A 55 -10.54 26.93 -0.13
N ALA A 56 -11.79 27.31 0.15
CA ALA A 56 -12.22 27.67 1.51
C ALA A 56 -12.08 26.50 2.50
N GLY A 57 -12.36 25.27 2.04
CA GLY A 57 -12.13 24.05 2.83
C GLY A 57 -10.67 23.86 3.21
N ILE A 58 -9.75 24.04 2.26
CA ILE A 58 -8.29 23.93 2.48
C ILE A 58 -7.83 24.98 3.50
N GLU A 59 -8.23 26.25 3.33
CA GLU A 59 -7.85 27.35 4.23
C GLU A 59 -8.36 27.14 5.66
N LYS A 60 -9.61 26.67 5.78
CA LYS A 60 -10.20 26.30 7.07
C LYS A 60 -9.42 25.17 7.75
N VAL A 61 -9.20 24.07 7.03
CA VAL A 61 -8.48 22.90 7.57
C VAL A 61 -7.05 23.28 7.96
N ALA A 62 -6.36 24.09 7.15
CA ALA A 62 -5.03 24.58 7.48
C ALA A 62 -5.01 25.38 8.80
N THR A 63 -6.02 26.21 9.03
CA THR A 63 -6.15 27.01 10.26
C THR A 63 -6.35 26.10 11.47
N GLU A 64 -7.24 25.11 11.37
CA GLU A 64 -7.49 24.16 12.45
C GLU A 64 -6.31 23.23 12.72
N LEU A 65 -5.60 22.78 11.67
CA LEU A 65 -4.36 21.99 11.82
C LEU A 65 -3.26 22.77 12.53
N LYS A 66 -3.09 24.06 12.21
CA LYS A 66 -2.16 24.95 12.92
C LYS A 66 -2.56 25.13 14.39
N ALA A 67 -3.85 25.32 14.67
CA ALA A 67 -4.35 25.42 16.04
C ALA A 67 -4.19 24.11 16.84
N ALA A 68 -4.21 22.96 16.16
CA ALA A 68 -4.02 21.63 16.72
C ALA A 68 -2.57 21.12 16.56
N SER A 69 -1.58 22.01 16.54
CA SER A 69 -0.16 21.62 16.36
C SER A 69 0.25 20.52 17.35
N GLY A 70 0.93 19.50 16.83
CA GLY A 70 1.33 18.30 17.57
C GLY A 70 0.22 17.30 17.88
N LYS A 71 -1.03 17.61 17.54
CA LYS A 71 -2.23 16.75 17.76
C LYS A 71 -3.01 16.47 16.48
N GLY A 72 -2.69 17.18 15.39
CA GLY A 72 -3.21 16.92 14.05
C GLY A 72 -2.42 15.84 13.31
N LEU A 73 -3.05 15.26 12.29
CA LEU A 73 -2.45 14.30 11.38
C LEU A 73 -3.06 14.48 9.98
N VAL A 74 -2.21 14.49 8.96
CA VAL A 74 -2.62 14.44 7.55
C VAL A 74 -2.15 13.11 6.96
N VAL A 75 -3.07 12.38 6.33
CA VAL A 75 -2.81 11.11 5.66
C VAL A 75 -3.22 11.17 4.20
N CYS A 76 -2.52 10.43 3.34
CA CYS A 76 -2.85 10.32 1.92
C CYS A 76 -2.66 8.89 1.44
N GLY A 77 -3.66 8.36 0.73
CA GLY A 77 -3.63 7.04 0.10
C GLY A 77 -3.05 7.03 -1.32
N SER A 78 -2.14 7.96 -1.65
CA SER A 78 -1.52 8.03 -2.97
C SER A 78 -0.27 7.14 -3.05
N ASN A 79 -0.07 6.45 -4.18
CA ASN A 79 1.19 5.73 -4.47
C ASN A 79 2.26 6.63 -5.10
N ASP A 80 1.98 7.93 -5.32
CA ASP A 80 2.97 8.90 -5.81
C ASP A 80 3.86 9.41 -4.67
N VAL A 81 5.16 9.12 -4.77
CA VAL A 81 6.20 9.54 -3.81
C VAL A 81 6.23 11.06 -3.62
N ASN A 82 5.96 11.84 -4.67
CA ASN A 82 5.96 13.30 -4.58
C ASN A 82 4.84 13.81 -3.68
N ILE A 83 3.64 13.22 -3.80
CA ILE A 83 2.50 13.57 -2.95
C ILE A 83 2.76 13.15 -1.50
N GLN A 84 3.35 11.97 -1.29
CA GLN A 84 3.74 11.51 0.06
C GLN A 84 4.76 12.44 0.72
N ASN A 85 5.74 12.95 -0.05
CA ASN A 85 6.70 13.95 0.45
C ASN A 85 6.02 15.25 0.88
N VAL A 86 5.03 15.73 0.13
CA VAL A 86 4.24 16.92 0.51
C VAL A 86 3.46 16.68 1.79
N VAL A 87 2.83 15.51 1.95
CA VAL A 87 2.08 15.12 3.16
C VAL A 87 3.01 15.03 4.38
N ASN A 88 4.20 14.45 4.20
CA ASN A 88 5.23 14.44 5.24
C ASN A 88 5.66 15.86 5.62
N ALA A 89 5.84 16.75 4.64
CA ALA A 89 6.15 18.15 4.91
C ALA A 89 5.02 18.87 5.66
N ILE A 90 3.75 18.58 5.37
CA ILE A 90 2.60 19.11 6.12
C ILE A 90 2.66 18.63 7.58
N ASN A 91 2.82 17.32 7.78
CA ASN A 91 2.92 16.72 9.11
C ASN A 91 4.11 17.29 9.90
N ASN A 92 5.23 17.59 9.23
CA ASN A 92 6.35 18.29 9.84
C ASN A 92 5.98 19.72 10.25
N ALA A 93 5.35 20.48 9.34
CA ALA A 93 4.97 21.87 9.58
C ALA A 93 3.98 22.03 10.76
N ILE A 94 3.11 21.05 10.97
CA ILE A 94 2.16 21.05 12.10
C ILE A 94 2.73 20.42 13.37
N GLY A 95 4.00 19.96 13.36
CA GLY A 95 4.67 19.37 14.53
C GLY A 95 4.19 17.97 14.89
N ALA A 96 3.67 17.19 13.93
CA ALA A 96 3.13 15.85 14.20
C ALA A 96 4.23 14.81 14.51
N TYR A 97 5.45 14.97 14.00
CA TYR A 97 6.56 14.03 14.27
C TYR A 97 7.04 14.12 15.72
N GLY A 98 7.13 12.97 16.39
CA GLY A 98 7.47 12.87 17.80
C GLY A 98 6.28 13.09 18.75
N ALA A 99 5.10 13.44 18.24
CA ALA A 99 3.87 13.59 19.03
C ALA A 99 2.78 12.62 18.55
N THR A 100 2.30 12.78 17.32
CA THR A 100 1.28 11.91 16.71
C THR A 100 1.89 10.83 15.82
N ILE A 101 3.03 11.13 15.17
CA ILE A 101 3.75 10.21 14.29
C ILE A 101 5.05 9.78 14.97
N ASP A 102 5.26 8.47 15.04
CA ASP A 102 6.45 7.84 15.59
C ASP A 102 7.04 6.84 14.58
N PHE A 103 8.37 6.81 14.50
CA PHE A 103 9.14 5.90 13.66
C PHE A 103 9.77 4.74 14.43
N ALA A 104 9.61 4.68 15.76
CA ALA A 104 10.19 3.64 16.59
C ALA A 104 9.63 2.23 16.30
N ALA A 105 8.39 2.14 15.78
CA ALA A 105 7.75 0.88 15.45
C ALA A 105 7.18 0.88 14.02
N ALA A 106 7.92 0.26 13.10
CA ALA A 106 7.50 0.16 11.71
C ALA A 106 6.24 -0.72 11.54
N ASN A 107 5.37 -0.33 10.61
CA ASN A 107 4.28 -1.17 10.12
C ASN A 107 4.83 -2.05 8.99
N ASN A 108 4.78 -3.37 9.18
CA ASN A 108 5.32 -4.37 8.27
C ASN A 108 4.26 -4.96 7.31
N SER A 109 3.02 -4.48 7.34
CA SER A 109 1.90 -5.07 6.58
C SER A 109 1.98 -4.84 5.06
N ARG A 110 2.78 -3.87 4.60
CA ARG A 110 2.97 -3.52 3.19
C ARG A 110 4.43 -3.16 2.94
N LYS A 111 5.13 -3.98 2.14
CA LYS A 111 6.55 -3.81 1.78
C LYS A 111 6.83 -4.01 0.27
N GLY A 112 5.79 -4.08 -0.55
CA GLY A 112 5.94 -4.25 -2.00
C GLY A 112 6.50 -2.98 -2.65
N ILE A 113 7.37 -3.16 -3.64
CA ILE A 113 7.96 -2.07 -4.42
C ILE A 113 7.76 -2.36 -5.90
N ASP A 114 6.90 -1.58 -6.56
CA ASP A 114 6.55 -1.77 -7.98
C ASP A 114 7.77 -1.75 -8.89
N LYS A 115 8.80 -0.97 -8.54
CA LYS A 115 10.06 -0.93 -9.28
C LYS A 115 10.79 -2.28 -9.22
N GLU A 116 10.89 -2.90 -8.05
CA GLU A 116 11.58 -4.19 -7.90
C GLU A 116 10.85 -5.29 -8.67
N PHE A 117 9.52 -5.27 -8.68
CA PHE A 117 8.73 -6.22 -9.47
C PHE A 117 8.91 -5.99 -10.99
N ASN A 118 8.96 -4.74 -11.44
CA ASN A 118 9.29 -4.41 -12.83
C ASN A 118 10.70 -4.85 -13.22
N ASP A 119 11.68 -4.65 -12.33
CA ASP A 119 13.06 -5.08 -12.54
C ASP A 119 13.12 -6.61 -12.64
N LEU A 120 12.39 -7.35 -11.79
CA LEU A 120 12.27 -8.82 -11.88
C LEU A 120 11.74 -9.26 -13.25
N ILE A 121 10.66 -8.64 -13.74
CA ILE A 121 10.12 -8.96 -15.08
C ILE A 121 11.17 -8.72 -16.16
N ALA A 122 11.91 -7.60 -16.11
CA ALA A 122 12.97 -7.32 -17.06
C ALA A 122 14.11 -8.37 -16.99
N GLN A 123 14.46 -8.84 -15.80
CA GLN A 123 15.45 -9.92 -15.62
C GLN A 123 14.94 -11.25 -16.20
N MET A 124 13.65 -11.57 -16.04
CA MET A 124 13.01 -12.74 -16.65
C MET A 124 13.02 -12.64 -18.19
N GLU A 125 12.65 -11.49 -18.74
CA GLU A 125 12.70 -11.20 -20.18
C GLU A 125 14.14 -11.31 -20.74
N GLY A 126 15.13 -10.88 -19.96
CA GLY A 126 16.55 -10.98 -20.30
C GLY A 126 17.17 -12.37 -20.08
N GLY A 127 16.40 -13.36 -19.61
CA GLY A 127 16.89 -14.73 -19.37
C GLY A 127 17.83 -14.86 -18.17
N GLN A 128 17.88 -13.85 -17.29
CA GLN A 128 18.73 -13.84 -16.10
C GLN A 128 18.13 -14.68 -14.96
N VAL A 129 16.82 -14.92 -15.00
CA VAL A 129 16.10 -15.73 -14.01
C VAL A 129 16.02 -17.19 -14.48
N GLY A 130 16.78 -18.06 -13.81
CA GLY A 130 16.76 -19.50 -14.08
C GLY A 130 15.58 -20.24 -13.46
N ALA A 131 15.14 -19.79 -12.28
CA ALA A 131 14.00 -20.34 -11.57
C ALA A 131 13.21 -19.24 -10.85
N ILE A 132 11.89 -19.39 -10.76
CA ILE A 132 10.99 -18.51 -10.01
C ILE A 132 10.07 -19.36 -9.12
N LEU A 133 9.95 -18.95 -7.85
CA LEU A 133 9.06 -19.54 -6.86
C LEU A 133 8.04 -18.47 -6.49
N ILE A 134 6.76 -18.76 -6.71
CA ILE A 134 5.66 -17.82 -6.51
C ILE A 134 4.81 -18.33 -5.37
N TYR A 135 4.75 -17.58 -4.27
CA TYR A 135 4.05 -17.99 -3.05
C TYR A 135 2.86 -17.07 -2.76
N GLY A 136 1.65 -17.61 -2.87
CA GLY A 136 0.41 -16.89 -2.52
C GLY A 136 0.16 -15.60 -3.30
N ALA A 137 0.77 -15.45 -4.48
CA ALA A 137 0.65 -14.28 -5.34
C ALA A 137 0.12 -14.68 -6.72
N ASN A 138 -0.68 -13.81 -7.34
CA ASN A 138 -1.24 -14.06 -8.66
C ASN A 138 -0.92 -12.91 -9.66
N PRO A 139 0.35 -12.69 -10.05
CA PRO A 139 0.69 -11.57 -10.91
C PRO A 139 0.11 -11.65 -12.33
N SER A 140 -0.30 -12.83 -12.81
CA SER A 140 -1.06 -12.96 -14.06
C SER A 140 -2.47 -12.36 -13.98
N TYR A 141 -2.94 -11.99 -12.78
CA TYR A 141 -4.22 -11.31 -12.56
C TYR A 141 -4.02 -9.92 -11.93
N ASP A 142 -3.23 -9.83 -10.86
CA ASP A 142 -3.09 -8.62 -10.04
C ASP A 142 -2.21 -7.53 -10.68
N TYR A 143 -1.29 -7.91 -11.55
CA TYR A 143 -0.34 -6.98 -12.13
C TYR A 143 -0.95 -6.18 -13.29
N PHE A 144 -0.70 -4.86 -13.32
CA PHE A 144 -1.29 -3.97 -14.33
C PHE A 144 -0.93 -4.37 -15.78
N ASP A 145 0.23 -5.01 -15.98
CA ASP A 145 0.69 -5.54 -17.26
C ASP A 145 0.88 -7.07 -17.17
N ALA A 146 -0.19 -7.74 -16.72
CA ALA A 146 -0.27 -9.20 -16.65
C ALA A 146 0.18 -9.93 -17.94
N PRO A 147 -0.15 -9.46 -19.18
CA PRO A 147 0.33 -10.08 -20.40
C PRO A 147 1.87 -10.10 -20.52
N ARG A 148 2.54 -9.03 -20.09
CA ARG A 148 4.00 -8.97 -20.07
C ARG A 148 4.60 -9.96 -19.06
N PHE A 149 4.04 -10.02 -17.85
CA PHE A 149 4.45 -11.01 -16.85
C PHE A 149 4.30 -12.45 -17.38
N ALA A 150 3.12 -12.80 -17.92
CA ALA A 150 2.84 -14.12 -18.47
C ALA A 150 3.81 -14.51 -19.60
N LYS A 151 4.17 -13.55 -20.46
CA LYS A 151 5.18 -13.76 -21.51
C LYS A 151 6.56 -14.01 -20.93
N ALA A 152 6.98 -13.20 -19.95
CA ALA A 152 8.28 -13.35 -19.29
C ALA A 152 8.38 -14.71 -18.56
N LEU A 153 7.32 -15.13 -17.88
CA LEU A 153 7.25 -16.39 -17.14
C LEU A 153 7.47 -17.61 -18.03
N LYS A 154 6.96 -17.60 -19.27
CA LYS A 154 7.18 -18.67 -20.25
C LYS A 154 8.65 -18.86 -20.61
N GLY A 155 9.46 -17.80 -20.50
CA GLY A 155 10.91 -17.85 -20.74
C GLY A 155 11.71 -18.43 -19.58
N VAL A 156 11.15 -18.47 -18.36
CA VAL A 156 11.82 -19.00 -17.18
C VAL A 156 11.85 -20.53 -17.21
N LYS A 157 13.03 -21.12 -17.00
CA LYS A 157 13.23 -22.58 -17.13
C LYS A 157 12.47 -23.36 -16.06
N THR A 158 12.40 -22.86 -14.84
CA THR A 158 11.71 -23.51 -13.72
C THR A 158 10.77 -22.51 -13.06
N SER A 159 9.46 -22.73 -13.15
CA SER A 159 8.45 -21.95 -12.45
C SER A 159 7.67 -22.84 -11.51
N VAL A 160 7.59 -22.43 -10.24
CA VAL A 160 6.91 -23.17 -9.17
C VAL A 160 5.87 -22.26 -8.55
N SER A 161 4.61 -22.67 -8.57
CA SER A 161 3.54 -22.00 -7.82
C SER A 161 3.27 -22.73 -6.51
N PHE A 162 3.12 -21.96 -5.44
CA PHE A 162 2.65 -22.38 -4.14
C PHE A 162 1.34 -21.67 -3.82
N GLY A 163 0.25 -22.42 -3.84
CA GLY A 163 -1.08 -21.87 -3.57
C GLY A 163 -2.08 -22.95 -3.21
N TYR A 164 -3.18 -22.55 -2.57
CA TYR A 164 -4.29 -23.45 -2.21
C TYR A 164 -5.38 -23.48 -3.29
N ARG A 165 -5.21 -22.74 -4.40
CA ARG A 165 -6.10 -22.71 -5.57
C ARG A 165 -5.28 -22.74 -6.85
N LEU A 166 -5.90 -23.25 -7.91
CA LEU A 166 -5.39 -23.15 -9.28
C LEU A 166 -5.83 -21.79 -9.86
N ASP A 167 -4.98 -20.77 -9.71
CA ASP A 167 -5.22 -19.43 -10.25
C ASP A 167 -4.50 -19.18 -11.59
N GLU A 168 -4.72 -18.00 -12.18
CA GLU A 168 -4.19 -17.61 -13.50
C GLU A 168 -2.65 -17.69 -13.57
N THR A 169 -1.95 -17.48 -12.46
CA THR A 169 -0.49 -17.62 -12.39
C THR A 169 -0.07 -19.08 -12.28
N THR A 170 -0.79 -19.84 -11.47
CA THR A 170 -0.55 -21.26 -11.22
C THR A 170 -0.70 -22.08 -12.50
N GLU A 171 -1.69 -21.76 -13.34
CA GLU A 171 -1.87 -22.41 -14.65
C GLU A 171 -0.69 -22.22 -15.61
N LEU A 172 0.09 -21.14 -15.44
CA LEU A 172 1.27 -20.84 -16.25
C LEU A 172 2.57 -21.43 -15.68
N CYS A 173 2.55 -21.95 -14.44
CA CYS A 173 3.72 -22.52 -13.78
C CYS A 173 3.96 -23.98 -14.20
N LYS A 174 5.23 -24.40 -14.22
CA LYS A 174 5.62 -25.78 -14.57
C LYS A 174 5.35 -26.76 -13.44
N TYR A 175 5.54 -26.31 -12.20
CA TYR A 175 5.32 -27.10 -11.01
C TYR A 175 4.28 -26.40 -10.15
N ILE A 176 3.32 -27.18 -9.68
CA ILE A 176 2.24 -26.72 -8.82
C ILE A 176 2.37 -27.48 -7.51
N ILE A 177 2.60 -26.73 -6.44
CA ILE A 177 2.77 -27.26 -5.10
C ILE A 177 1.61 -26.72 -4.24
N PRO A 178 0.64 -27.57 -3.86
CA PRO A 178 -0.44 -27.13 -3.00
C PRO A 178 0.09 -26.60 -1.66
N SER A 179 -0.27 -25.37 -1.31
CA SER A 179 0.07 -24.76 -0.02
C SER A 179 -1.03 -25.05 1.02
N HIS A 180 -0.67 -24.95 2.30
CA HIS A 180 -1.64 -25.00 3.39
C HIS A 180 -2.53 -23.75 3.37
N HIS A 181 -3.78 -23.90 3.83
CA HIS A 181 -4.51 -22.77 4.39
C HIS A 181 -3.90 -22.40 5.75
N PHE A 182 -4.03 -21.14 6.16
CA PHE A 182 -3.54 -20.67 7.48
C PHE A 182 -4.19 -21.46 8.66
N LEU A 183 -5.37 -22.03 8.40
CA LEU A 183 -6.10 -23.08 9.13
C LEU A 183 -5.28 -24.31 9.57
N GLU A 184 -4.36 -24.72 8.71
CA GLU A 184 -3.86 -26.09 8.63
C GLU A 184 -2.36 -26.18 8.91
N SER A 185 -1.73 -25.06 9.28
CA SER A 185 -0.29 -24.98 9.48
C SER A 185 0.08 -24.08 10.65
N TRP A 186 1.23 -24.40 11.24
CA TRP A 186 1.93 -23.47 12.12
C TRP A 186 2.55 -22.35 11.31
N GLY A 187 2.63 -21.17 11.91
CA GLY A 187 3.43 -20.05 11.40
C GLY A 187 3.50 -18.91 12.40
N ASP A 188 4.08 -17.81 11.97
CA ASP A 188 4.21 -16.59 12.73
C ASP A 188 3.98 -15.36 11.86
N ALA A 189 3.74 -14.23 12.50
CA ALA A 189 3.63 -12.94 11.83
C ALA A 189 4.06 -11.82 12.77
N GLU A 190 4.76 -10.83 12.21
CA GLU A 190 5.15 -9.60 12.89
C GLU A 190 4.62 -8.37 12.11
N PRO A 191 3.30 -8.09 12.14
CA PRO A 191 2.71 -6.99 11.35
C PRO A 191 3.14 -5.60 11.84
N LYS A 192 3.56 -5.48 13.10
CA LYS A 192 4.17 -4.27 13.68
C LYS A 192 5.46 -4.69 14.39
N ALA A 193 6.54 -3.93 14.19
CA ALA A 193 7.82 -4.22 14.82
C ALA A 193 7.68 -4.43 16.35
N GLY A 194 8.24 -5.53 16.84
CA GLY A 194 8.17 -5.96 18.24
C GLY A 194 6.87 -6.65 18.65
N VAL A 195 5.88 -6.77 17.76
CA VAL A 195 4.60 -7.45 18.02
C VAL A 195 4.54 -8.74 17.20
N VAL A 196 4.96 -9.84 17.82
CA VAL A 196 4.96 -11.18 17.21
C VAL A 196 3.71 -11.94 17.63
N SER A 197 3.04 -12.53 16.64
CA SER A 197 1.92 -13.45 16.83
C SER A 197 2.24 -14.82 16.26
N PHE A 198 1.79 -15.87 16.94
CA PHE A 198 1.90 -17.24 16.46
C PHE A 198 0.56 -17.70 15.88
N MET A 199 0.62 -18.37 14.74
CA MET A 199 -0.50 -19.03 14.10
C MET A 199 -0.48 -20.50 14.45
N GLN A 200 -1.58 -20.97 15.04
CA GLN A 200 -1.76 -22.37 15.41
C GLN A 200 -2.77 -23.02 14.46
N PRO A 201 -2.49 -24.25 13.96
CA PRO A 201 -3.45 -24.98 13.17
C PRO A 201 -4.67 -25.33 14.03
N THR A 202 -5.87 -25.06 13.51
CA THR A 202 -7.13 -25.45 14.17
C THR A 202 -7.70 -26.74 13.60
N ILE A 203 -7.14 -27.22 12.49
CA ILE A 203 -7.53 -28.46 11.82
C ILE A 203 -6.30 -29.13 11.20
N HIS A 204 -6.34 -30.45 11.06
CA HIS A 204 -5.36 -31.19 10.26
C HIS A 204 -5.49 -30.81 8.78
N PRO A 205 -4.39 -30.74 8.01
CA PRO A 205 -4.46 -30.54 6.55
C PRO A 205 -5.47 -31.47 5.88
N LEU A 206 -6.41 -30.91 5.12
CA LEU A 206 -7.46 -31.66 4.44
C LEU A 206 -6.94 -32.39 3.19
N PHE A 207 -5.98 -31.78 2.50
CA PHE A 207 -5.29 -32.35 1.36
C PHE A 207 -3.85 -32.72 1.73
N LYS A 208 -3.06 -33.19 0.77
CA LYS A 208 -1.63 -33.44 0.93
C LYS A 208 -0.82 -32.24 0.39
N PRO A 209 -0.61 -31.17 1.18
CA PRO A 209 0.23 -30.04 0.80
C PRO A 209 1.71 -30.38 0.90
N ALA A 210 2.57 -29.48 0.36
CA ALA A 210 4.00 -29.57 0.63
C ALA A 210 4.33 -29.42 2.13
N PRO A 211 5.47 -29.97 2.59
CA PRO A 211 5.92 -29.79 3.96
C PRO A 211 6.08 -28.31 4.30
N SER A 212 5.55 -27.88 5.44
CA SER A 212 5.64 -26.49 5.93
C SER A 212 7.08 -25.99 6.09
N SER A 213 8.06 -26.89 6.27
CA SER A 213 9.48 -26.56 6.50
C SER A 213 10.24 -26.02 5.28
N LEU A 214 9.64 -26.00 4.08
CA LEU A 214 10.30 -25.50 2.86
C LEU A 214 10.09 -23.99 2.63
N LEU A 215 9.31 -23.32 3.49
CA LEU A 215 8.76 -21.99 3.24
C LEU A 215 9.01 -21.00 4.39
N TYR A 216 9.78 -21.40 5.42
CA TYR A 216 10.23 -20.58 6.53
C TYR A 216 11.75 -20.37 6.47
#